data_AF-A0A0N1NBU8-F1
#
_entry.id   AF-A0A0N1NBU8-F1
#
_cell.length_a   1.000
_cell.length_b   1.000
_cell.length_c   1.000
_cell.angle_alpha   90.00
_cell.angle_beta   90.00
_cell.angle_gamma   90.00
#
_symmetry.space_group_name_H-M   'P 1'
#
loop_
_entity.id
_entity.type
_entity.pdbx_description
1 polymer ?
#
loop_
_entity_poly.entity_id
_entity_poly.type
_entity_poly.pdbx_seq_one_letter_code
_entity_poly.pdbx_strand_id
1 'polypeptide(L)'
;MDINALFTDEGLRAFTATVRDQHVRDAQQYGQIADIVRRRLEQTPIEGDRWMAKKLRAWKVSRQLRAMQKASGEAASKAEALYATYVNEVLALPERRAVAEAKKLERKNGRQAAVGAAVASSLNKTVTALNTPQEQAPGAVPQARPAEFVTPDNPWNQWPMAAGGERPTSTINDYFAKGEQG
;
A
#
# COMPACT_ATOMS: atom_id res chain seq x y z
N MET A 1 -1.06 26.97 -23.59
CA MET A 1 -0.07 25.93 -23.21
C MET A 1 -0.24 24.79 -24.20
N ASP A 2 0.85 24.32 -24.80
CA ASP A 2 0.80 23.10 -25.63
C ASP A 2 0.49 21.90 -24.72
N ILE A 3 -0.44 21.04 -25.14
CA ILE A 3 -0.86 19.85 -24.39
C ILE A 3 0.33 18.91 -24.16
N ASN A 4 1.25 18.81 -25.12
CA ASN A 4 2.40 17.92 -24.98
C ASN A 4 3.39 18.42 -23.92
N ALA A 5 3.51 19.73 -23.75
CA ALA A 5 4.36 20.32 -22.72
C ALA A 5 3.84 19.99 -21.30
N LEU A 6 2.53 19.82 -21.12
CA LEU A 6 1.93 19.46 -19.83
C LEU A 6 2.36 18.07 -19.34
N PHE A 7 2.66 17.14 -20.24
CA PHE A 7 3.06 15.77 -19.90
C PHE A 7 4.57 15.58 -19.75
N THR A 8 5.31 16.68 -19.58
CA THR A 8 6.71 16.65 -19.15
C THR A 8 6.78 16.86 -17.64
N ASP A 9 7.86 16.39 -16.99
CA ASP A 9 8.06 16.61 -15.56
C ASP A 9 8.01 18.11 -15.21
N GLU A 10 8.78 18.91 -15.94
CA GLU A 10 8.86 20.36 -15.74
C GLU A 10 7.51 21.06 -16.02
N GLY A 11 6.83 20.68 -17.10
CA GLY A 11 5.55 21.29 -17.47
C GLY A 11 4.42 20.96 -16.49
N LEU A 12 4.33 19.71 -16.02
CA LEU A 12 3.34 19.34 -15.01
C LEU A 12 3.64 19.98 -13.66
N ARG A 13 4.91 20.04 -13.27
CA ARG A 13 5.36 20.72 -12.05
C ARG A 13 5.01 22.21 -12.08
N ALA A 14 5.31 22.90 -13.18
CA ALA A 14 5.00 24.32 -13.33
C ALA A 14 3.49 24.58 -13.34
N PHE A 15 2.71 23.73 -14.02
CA PHE A 15 1.26 23.81 -14.03
C PHE A 15 0.67 23.64 -12.62
N THR A 16 1.03 22.54 -11.94
CA THR A 16 0.52 22.24 -10.60
C THR A 16 0.93 23.29 -9.57
N ALA A 17 2.15 23.84 -9.65
CA ALA A 17 2.56 24.96 -8.82
C ALA A 17 1.70 26.21 -9.07
N THR A 18 1.43 26.55 -10.33
CA THR A 18 0.59 27.70 -10.69
C THR A 18 -0.84 27.53 -10.18
N VAL A 19 -1.43 26.36 -10.38
CA VAL A 19 -2.80 26.04 -9.93
C VAL A 19 -2.88 26.05 -8.40
N ARG A 20 -1.89 25.47 -7.71
CA ARG A 20 -1.81 25.53 -6.25
C ARG A 20 -1.77 26.97 -5.77
N ASP A 21 -0.86 27.78 -6.31
CA ASP A 21 -0.68 29.17 -5.87
C ASP A 21 -1.91 30.03 -6.16
N GLN A 22 -2.63 29.74 -7.24
CA GLN A 22 -3.93 30.35 -7.53
C GLN A 22 -4.95 29.99 -6.44
N HIS A 23 -5.13 28.70 -6.14
CA HIS A 23 -6.10 28.27 -5.14
C HIS A 23 -5.74 28.69 -3.71
N VAL A 24 -4.46 28.83 -3.38
CA VAL A 24 -4.01 29.41 -2.10
C VAL A 24 -4.40 30.89 -2.02
N ARG A 25 -4.20 31.66 -3.09
CA ARG A 25 -4.64 33.06 -3.17
C ARG A 25 -6.16 33.16 -3.06
N ASP A 26 -6.91 32.34 -3.77
CA ASP A 26 -8.37 32.30 -3.72
C ASP A 26 -8.85 31.98 -2.29
N ALA A 27 -8.26 30.99 -1.63
CA ALA A 27 -8.60 30.63 -0.26
C ALA A 27 -8.40 31.80 0.72
N GLN A 28 -7.29 32.54 0.58
CA GLN A 28 -7.03 33.73 1.39
C GLN A 28 -8.07 34.83 1.12
N GLN A 29 -8.39 35.09 -0.15
CA GLN A 29 -9.39 36.09 -0.54
C GLN A 29 -10.78 35.74 0.01
N TYR A 30 -11.22 34.49 -0.15
CA TYR A 30 -12.51 34.04 0.40
C TYR A 30 -12.56 34.17 1.92
N GLY A 31 -11.46 33.86 2.62
CA GLY A 31 -11.36 34.06 4.07
C GLY A 31 -11.52 35.53 4.47
N GLN A 32 -10.84 36.44 3.78
CA GLN A 32 -10.93 37.88 4.03
C GLN A 32 -12.34 38.42 3.76
N ILE A 33 -12.93 38.05 2.62
CA ILE A 33 -14.30 38.47 2.26
C ILE A 33 -15.30 37.91 3.27
N ALA A 34 -15.13 36.68 3.75
CA ALA A 34 -16.00 36.09 4.77
C ALA A 34 -16.03 36.93 6.05
N ASP A 35 -14.86 37.41 6.49
CA ASP A 35 -14.73 38.23 7.71
C ASP A 35 -15.29 39.64 7.52
N ILE A 36 -15.07 40.25 6.36
CA ILE A 36 -15.66 41.56 6.00
C ILE A 36 -17.18 41.46 5.96
N VAL A 37 -17.72 40.48 5.23
CA VAL A 37 -19.17 40.27 5.09
C VAL A 37 -19.80 39.99 6.44
N ARG A 38 -19.19 39.13 7.27
CA ARG A 38 -19.68 38.85 8.61
C ARG A 38 -19.76 40.12 9.46
N ARG A 39 -18.66 40.87 9.57
CA ARG A 39 -18.61 42.10 10.37
C ARG A 39 -19.60 43.14 9.88
N ARG A 40 -19.73 43.31 8.56
CA ARG A 40 -20.65 44.28 7.96
C ARG A 40 -22.12 43.93 8.21
N LEU A 41 -22.48 42.65 8.10
CA LEU A 41 -23.83 42.18 8.38
C LEU A 41 -24.18 42.24 9.88
N GLU A 42 -23.21 42.00 10.76
CA GLU A 42 -23.42 42.16 12.21
C GLU A 42 -23.63 43.63 12.61
N GLN A 43 -23.06 44.57 11.86
CA GLN A 43 -23.20 46.02 12.04
C GLN A 43 -24.46 46.61 11.39
N THR A 44 -25.18 45.86 10.55
CA THR A 44 -26.37 46.34 9.83
C THR A 44 -27.63 45.71 10.44
N PRO A 45 -28.16 46.25 11.55
CA PRO A 45 -29.43 45.80 12.08
C PRO A 45 -30.56 46.18 11.11
N ILE A 46 -31.47 45.24 10.86
CA ILE A 46 -32.70 45.50 10.12
C ILE A 46 -33.81 45.77 11.13
N GLU A 47 -34.71 46.68 10.81
CA GLU A 47 -35.85 47.00 11.67
C GLU A 47 -36.68 45.73 11.96
N GLY A 48 -37.00 45.49 13.23
CA GLY A 48 -37.68 44.27 13.69
C GLY A 48 -36.77 43.06 13.95
N ASP A 49 -35.44 43.16 13.77
CA ASP A 49 -34.54 42.05 14.08
C ASP A 49 -34.51 41.74 15.60
N ARG A 50 -34.61 40.45 15.92
CA ARG A 50 -34.34 39.93 17.27
C ARG A 50 -32.84 40.03 17.59
N TRP A 51 -32.47 40.05 18.87
CA TRP A 51 -31.09 40.26 19.35
C TRP A 51 -30.01 39.36 18.71
N MET A 52 -30.36 38.15 18.26
CA MET A 52 -29.47 37.21 17.55
C MET A 52 -29.68 37.09 16.04
N ALA A 53 -30.77 37.63 15.49
CA ALA A 53 -31.13 37.45 14.08
C ALA A 53 -30.02 37.93 13.14
N LYS A 54 -29.43 39.10 13.44
CA LYS A 54 -28.28 39.65 12.70
C LYS A 54 -27.06 38.75 12.68
N LYS A 55 -26.71 38.14 13.83
CA LYS A 55 -25.55 37.22 13.94
C LYS A 55 -25.78 35.94 13.16
N LEU A 56 -26.98 35.37 13.23
CA LEU A 56 -27.33 34.16 12.47
C LEU A 56 -27.31 34.42 10.96
N ARG A 57 -27.80 35.57 10.51
CA ARG A 57 -27.76 35.97 9.10
C ARG A 57 -26.32 36.15 8.63
N ALA A 58 -25.51 36.89 9.39
CA ALA A 58 -24.09 37.08 9.11
C ALA A 58 -23.33 35.74 9.07
N TRP A 59 -23.63 34.83 9.99
CA TRP A 59 -23.06 33.49 10.01
C TRP A 59 -23.48 32.66 8.79
N LYS A 60 -24.77 32.64 8.41
CA LYS A 60 -25.25 31.90 7.24
C LYS A 60 -24.58 32.34 5.94
N VAL A 61 -24.41 33.65 5.74
CA VAL A 61 -23.77 34.20 4.55
C VAL A 61 -22.26 33.93 4.57
N SER A 62 -21.58 34.26 5.67
CA SER A 62 -20.13 34.03 5.78
C SER A 62 -19.74 32.55 5.74
N ARG A 63 -20.62 31.64 6.17
CA ARG A 63 -20.40 30.19 6.07
C ARG A 63 -20.18 29.72 4.63
N GLN A 64 -20.86 30.32 3.65
CA GLN A 64 -20.68 29.94 2.23
C GLN A 64 -19.29 30.34 1.72
N LEU A 65 -18.83 31.54 2.07
CA LEU A 65 -17.47 31.98 1.74
C LEU A 65 -16.40 31.13 2.44
N ARG A 66 -16.66 30.71 3.69
CA ARG A 66 -15.78 29.76 4.39
C ARG A 66 -15.78 28.37 3.73
N ALA A 67 -16.89 27.93 3.17
CA ALA A 67 -16.93 26.69 2.38
C ALA A 67 -16.11 26.81 1.09
N MET A 68 -16.19 27.95 0.39
CA MET A 68 -15.35 28.23 -0.80
C MET A 68 -13.86 28.29 -0.46
N GLN A 69 -13.51 28.93 0.67
CA GLN A 69 -12.14 28.93 1.21
C GLN A 69 -11.64 27.49 1.41
N LYS A 70 -12.44 26.64 2.05
CA LYS A 70 -12.08 25.24 2.30
C LYS A 70 -11.90 24.46 1.00
N ALA A 71 -12.85 24.57 0.08
CA ALA A 71 -12.78 23.91 -1.22
C ALA A 71 -11.54 24.32 -2.03
N SER A 72 -11.16 25.60 -1.96
CA SER A 72 -9.96 26.11 -2.62
C SER A 72 -8.69 25.55 -1.96
N GLY A 73 -8.63 25.47 -0.63
CA GLY A 73 -7.54 24.80 0.06
C GLY A 73 -7.40 23.31 -0.31
N GLU A 74 -8.53 22.60 -0.44
CA GLU A 74 -8.56 21.21 -0.90
C GLU A 74 -8.13 21.07 -2.37
N ALA A 75 -8.46 22.05 -3.23
CA ALA A 75 -8.00 22.06 -4.61
C ALA A 75 -6.49 22.29 -4.70
N ALA A 76 -5.94 23.17 -3.86
CA ALA A 76 -4.49 23.39 -3.78
C ALA A 76 -3.73 22.12 -3.36
N SER A 77 -4.22 21.40 -2.35
CA SER A 77 -3.58 20.13 -1.92
C SER A 77 -3.70 19.03 -2.97
N LYS A 78 -4.82 18.96 -3.70
CA LYS A 78 -4.99 18.02 -4.82
C LYS A 78 -4.07 18.35 -5.99
N ALA A 79 -3.77 19.62 -6.24
CA ALA A 79 -2.79 20.01 -7.26
C ALA A 79 -1.38 19.49 -6.93
N GLU A 80 -0.97 19.54 -5.67
CA GLU A 80 0.31 18.94 -5.23
C GLU A 80 0.29 17.41 -5.31
N ALA A 81 -0.83 16.79 -4.89
CA ALA A 81 -0.99 15.35 -4.95
C ALA A 81 -0.91 14.83 -6.40
N LEU A 82 -1.47 15.57 -7.37
CA LEU A 82 -1.42 15.22 -8.78
C LEU A 82 0.02 15.10 -9.29
N TYR A 83 0.88 16.06 -8.94
CA TYR A 83 2.29 16.00 -9.33
C TYR A 83 3.00 14.80 -8.66
N ALA A 84 2.78 14.59 -7.36
CA ALA A 84 3.34 13.45 -6.65
C ALA A 84 2.92 12.10 -7.26
N THR A 85 1.65 11.96 -7.65
CA THR A 85 1.15 10.77 -8.33
C THR A 85 1.84 10.59 -9.69
N TYR A 86 1.98 11.65 -10.48
CA TYR A 86 2.64 11.56 -11.79
C TYR A 86 4.11 11.14 -11.67
N VAL A 87 4.85 11.68 -10.71
CA VAL A 87 6.24 11.26 -10.45
C VAL A 87 6.30 9.76 -10.12
N ASN A 88 5.45 9.29 -9.21
CA ASN A 88 5.46 7.89 -8.77
C ASN A 88 4.98 6.89 -9.82
N GLU A 89 3.97 7.27 -10.61
CA GLU A 89 3.28 6.38 -11.55
C GLU A 89 3.72 6.53 -12.99
N VAL A 90 4.45 7.58 -13.36
CA VAL A 90 4.92 7.78 -14.74
C VAL A 90 6.43 7.84 -14.78
N LEU A 91 7.04 8.74 -14.00
CA LEU A 91 8.49 8.95 -14.06
C LEU A 91 9.29 7.83 -13.38
N ALA A 92 8.80 7.30 -12.25
CA ALA A 92 9.51 6.24 -11.52
C ALA A 92 9.29 4.84 -12.11
N LEU A 93 8.33 4.65 -13.03
CA LEU A 93 8.01 3.33 -13.60
C LEU A 93 9.20 2.62 -14.26
N PRO A 94 10.01 3.28 -15.12
CA PRO A 94 11.12 2.61 -15.80
C PRO A 94 12.13 2.04 -14.80
N GLU A 95 12.49 2.81 -13.78
CA GLU A 95 13.40 2.37 -12.72
C GLU A 95 12.80 1.21 -11.92
N ARG A 96 11.51 1.28 -11.56
CA ARG A 96 10.83 0.19 -10.86
C ARG A 96 10.80 -1.09 -11.68
N ARG A 97 10.65 -1.00 -13.01
CA ARG A 97 10.73 -2.15 -13.91
C ARG A 97 12.15 -2.72 -13.96
N ALA A 98 13.18 -1.88 -14.10
CA ALA A 98 14.57 -2.32 -14.09
C ALA A 98 14.95 -3.02 -12.77
N VAL A 99 14.55 -2.46 -11.61
CA VAL A 99 14.77 -3.07 -10.30
C VAL A 99 14.03 -4.41 -10.17
N ALA A 100 12.80 -4.51 -10.69
CA ALA A 100 12.05 -5.76 -10.68
C ALA A 100 12.70 -6.84 -11.55
N GLU A 101 13.28 -6.47 -12.69
CA GLU A 101 14.05 -7.37 -13.56
C GLU A 101 15.35 -7.84 -12.92
N ALA A 102 16.12 -6.92 -12.33
CA ALA A 102 17.32 -7.25 -11.56
C ALA A 102 17.01 -8.26 -10.43
N LYS A 103 15.96 -8.01 -9.64
CA LYS A 103 15.52 -8.95 -8.58
C LYS A 103 15.09 -10.30 -9.13
N LYS A 104 14.46 -10.36 -10.31
CA LYS A 104 14.12 -11.63 -10.96
C LYS A 104 15.37 -12.40 -11.37
N LEU A 105 16.38 -11.72 -11.90
CA LEU A 105 17.66 -12.32 -12.28
C LEU A 105 18.42 -12.83 -11.05
N GLU A 106 18.50 -12.05 -9.98
CA GLU A 106 19.10 -12.48 -8.71
C GLU A 106 18.42 -13.74 -8.15
N ARG A 107 17.08 -13.79 -8.17
CA ARG A 107 16.33 -14.98 -7.74
C ARG A 107 16.61 -16.21 -8.59
N LYS A 108 16.76 -16.05 -9.91
CA LYS A 108 17.11 -17.15 -10.82
C LYS A 108 18.53 -17.64 -10.55
N ASN A 109 19.49 -16.73 -10.41
CA ASN A 109 20.88 -17.06 -10.12
C ASN A 109 21.02 -17.75 -8.76
N GLY A 110 20.32 -17.25 -7.72
CA GLY A 110 20.30 -17.87 -6.40
C GLY A 110 19.71 -19.29 -6.41
N ARG A 111 18.66 -19.53 -7.20
CA ARG A 111 18.11 -20.88 -7.39
C ARG A 111 19.10 -21.81 -8.10
N GLN A 112 19.76 -21.34 -9.16
CA GLN A 112 20.77 -22.13 -9.87
C GLN A 112 21.97 -22.44 -8.98
N ALA A 113 22.44 -21.48 -8.19
CA ALA A 113 23.51 -21.68 -7.23
C ALA A 113 23.13 -22.69 -6.14
N ALA A 114 21.89 -22.64 -5.62
CA ALA A 114 21.39 -23.60 -4.65
C ALA A 114 21.31 -25.03 -5.21
N VAL A 115 20.83 -25.19 -6.46
CA VAL A 115 20.81 -26.49 -7.15
C VAL A 115 22.23 -27.00 -7.38
N GLY A 116 23.14 -26.14 -7.85
CA GLY A 116 24.55 -26.50 -8.05
C GLY A 116 25.24 -26.95 -6.76
N ALA A 117 24.98 -26.26 -5.64
CA ALA A 117 25.50 -26.63 -4.33
C ALA A 117 24.93 -27.98 -3.83
N ALA A 118 23.64 -28.25 -4.09
CA ALA A 118 23.02 -29.52 -3.74
C ALA A 118 23.63 -30.69 -4.54
N VAL A 119 23.85 -30.51 -5.85
CA VAL A 119 24.49 -31.51 -6.72
C VAL A 119 25.96 -31.73 -6.33
N ALA A 120 26.70 -30.65 -6.04
CA ALA A 120 28.07 -30.76 -5.57
C ALA A 120 28.15 -31.52 -4.23
N SER A 121 27.22 -31.25 -3.31
CA SER A 121 27.12 -31.99 -2.03
C SER A 121 26.79 -33.47 -2.25
N SER A 122 25.89 -33.80 -3.18
CA SER A 122 25.57 -35.20 -3.49
C SER A 122 26.75 -35.93 -4.13
N LEU A 123 27.46 -35.28 -5.06
CA LEU A 123 28.66 -35.84 -5.70
C LEU A 123 29.79 -36.06 -4.70
N ASN A 124 30.02 -35.11 -3.78
CA ASN A 124 31.00 -35.29 -2.70
C ASN A 124 30.62 -36.47 -1.80
N LYS A 125 29.32 -36.66 -1.48
CA LYS A 125 28.87 -37.82 -0.70
C LYS A 125 29.11 -39.14 -1.43
N THR A 126 28.80 -39.24 -2.73
CA THR A 126 29.06 -40.46 -3.51
C THR A 126 30.55 -40.72 -3.71
N VAL A 127 31.36 -39.70 -3.98
CA VAL A 127 32.83 -39.86 -4.06
C VAL A 127 33.40 -40.30 -2.72
N THR A 128 32.93 -39.75 -1.59
CA THR A 128 33.35 -40.19 -0.26
C THR A 128 32.94 -41.64 -0.01
N ALA A 129 31.72 -42.04 -0.37
CA ALA A 129 31.23 -43.41 -0.20
C ALA A 129 31.94 -44.44 -1.11
N LEU A 130 32.40 -44.04 -2.30
CA LEU A 130 33.14 -44.89 -3.23
C LEU A 130 34.64 -44.99 -2.89
N ASN A 131 35.24 -43.95 -2.30
CA ASN A 131 36.64 -43.95 -1.88
C ASN A 131 36.87 -44.48 -0.46
N THR A 132 35.84 -44.65 0.35
CA THR A 132 35.94 -45.48 1.55
C THR A 132 35.96 -46.96 1.13
N PRO A 133 37.04 -47.72 1.37
CA PRO A 133 36.96 -49.17 1.29
C PRO A 133 35.82 -49.59 2.23
N GLN A 134 34.87 -50.38 1.75
CA GLN A 134 34.03 -51.13 2.67
C GLN A 134 34.95 -52.10 3.41
N GLU A 135 35.44 -51.68 4.57
CA GLU A 135 35.86 -52.60 5.61
C GLU A 135 34.62 -53.37 6.03
N GLN A 136 34.40 -54.48 5.34
CA GLN A 136 33.49 -55.51 5.76
C GLN A 136 34.12 -56.14 7.01
N ALA A 137 33.76 -55.58 8.17
CA ALA A 137 34.13 -56.15 9.46
C ALA A 137 33.63 -57.61 9.50
N PRO A 138 34.52 -58.60 9.73
CA PRO A 138 34.09 -59.99 9.87
C PRO A 138 33.45 -60.13 11.24
N GLY A 139 32.12 -60.30 11.30
CA GLY A 139 31.46 -60.72 12.55
C GLY A 139 30.09 -60.13 12.90
N ALA A 140 29.36 -59.51 11.97
CA ALA A 140 27.98 -59.10 12.26
C ALA A 140 26.98 -60.14 11.71
N VAL A 141 26.51 -61.00 12.60
CA VAL A 141 25.37 -61.93 12.44
C VAL A 141 24.16 -61.20 11.82
N PRO A 142 23.43 -61.80 10.85
CA PRO A 142 22.16 -61.24 10.41
C PRO A 142 21.11 -61.47 11.50
N GLN A 143 20.91 -60.47 12.38
CA GLN A 143 19.73 -60.45 13.24
C GLN A 143 18.49 -60.22 12.35
N ALA A 144 17.75 -61.29 12.10
CA ALA A 144 16.40 -61.23 11.59
C ALA A 144 15.55 -60.37 12.56
N ARG A 145 15.21 -59.15 12.15
CA ARG A 145 14.19 -58.36 12.83
C ARG A 145 12.82 -58.98 12.54
N PRO A 146 11.92 -59.10 13.53
CA PRO A 146 10.54 -59.49 13.26
C PRO A 146 9.87 -58.45 12.36
N ALA A 147 9.04 -58.90 11.43
CA ALA A 147 8.22 -58.03 10.61
C ALA A 147 7.18 -57.31 11.49
N GLU A 148 7.43 -56.05 11.82
CA GLU A 148 6.40 -55.15 12.32
C GLU A 148 5.43 -54.86 11.18
N PHE A 149 4.20 -55.36 11.32
CA PHE A 149 3.07 -54.90 10.54
C PHE A 149 2.82 -53.42 10.85
N VAL A 150 3.08 -52.55 9.88
CA VAL A 150 2.65 -51.15 9.92
C VAL A 150 1.14 -51.12 9.71
N THR A 151 0.39 -50.84 10.77
CA THR A 151 -0.98 -50.32 10.66
C THR A 151 -0.93 -48.93 10.02
N PRO A 152 -1.79 -48.61 9.03
CA PRO A 152 -1.79 -47.30 8.40
C PRO A 152 -2.57 -46.30 9.27
N ASP A 153 -1.91 -45.73 10.29
CA ASP A 153 -2.49 -44.64 11.08
C ASP A 153 -2.07 -43.26 10.56
N ASN A 154 -2.99 -42.72 9.75
CA ASN A 154 -3.52 -41.36 9.75
C ASN A 154 -2.52 -40.14 9.74
N PRO A 155 -2.42 -39.39 8.62
CA PRO A 155 -1.41 -38.34 8.42
C PRO A 155 -1.69 -36.95 9.06
N TRP A 156 -2.55 -36.84 10.08
CA TRP A 156 -3.03 -35.52 10.55
C TRP A 156 -2.45 -34.99 11.88
N ASN A 157 -1.54 -35.71 12.56
CA ASN A 157 -1.21 -35.39 13.96
C ASN A 157 0.16 -34.74 14.26
N GLN A 158 0.87 -34.13 13.30
CA GLN A 158 2.21 -33.57 13.57
C GLN A 158 2.46 -32.13 13.07
N TRP A 159 1.48 -31.23 13.19
CA TRP A 159 1.77 -29.80 13.14
C TRP A 159 1.95 -29.23 14.56
N PRO A 160 2.93 -28.35 14.80
CA PRO A 160 3.17 -27.79 16.12
C PRO A 160 2.03 -26.83 16.48
N MET A 161 1.21 -27.23 17.46
CA MET A 161 0.18 -26.37 18.02
C MET A 161 0.86 -25.28 18.86
N ALA A 162 0.93 -24.07 18.30
CA ALA A 162 1.11 -22.86 19.09
C ALA A 162 -0.12 -22.72 20.00
N ALA A 163 0.08 -22.85 21.30
CA ALA A 163 -0.93 -22.53 22.29
C ALA A 163 -1.22 -21.01 22.25
N GLY A 164 -2.49 -20.65 22.00
CA GLY A 164 -2.99 -19.32 22.33
C GLY A 164 -3.93 -18.70 21.29
N GLY A 165 -5.22 -18.69 21.61
CA GLY A 165 -6.16 -17.66 21.18
C GLY A 165 -7.00 -17.97 19.95
N GLU A 166 -8.19 -18.54 20.18
CA GLU A 166 -9.27 -18.56 19.22
C GLU A 166 -9.60 -17.13 18.75
N ARG A 167 -9.32 -16.84 17.48
CA ARG A 167 -10.03 -15.81 16.72
C ARG A 167 -10.45 -16.45 15.40
N PRO A 168 -11.73 -16.38 15.01
CA PRO A 168 -12.17 -16.96 13.75
C PRO A 168 -11.45 -16.25 12.60
N THR A 169 -10.81 -17.02 11.73
CA THR A 169 -10.19 -16.54 10.51
C THR A 169 -11.28 -16.09 9.55
N SER A 170 -11.41 -14.78 9.33
CA SER A 170 -12.28 -14.22 8.29
C SER A 170 -11.92 -14.86 6.95
N THR A 171 -12.89 -15.45 6.28
CA THR A 171 -12.66 -16.02 4.94
C THR A 171 -12.75 -14.90 3.90
N ILE A 172 -12.10 -15.06 2.75
CA ILE A 172 -12.14 -14.08 1.64
C ILE A 172 -13.59 -13.73 1.22
N ASN A 173 -14.55 -14.62 1.48
CA ASN A 173 -15.97 -14.41 1.18
C ASN A 173 -16.65 -13.36 2.07
N ASP A 174 -16.02 -12.93 3.17
CA ASP A 174 -16.59 -11.91 4.07
C ASP A 174 -16.41 -10.46 3.55
N TYR A 175 -15.61 -10.27 2.50
CA TYR A 175 -15.33 -8.95 1.90
C TYR A 175 -16.18 -8.63 0.67
N PHE A 176 -17.03 -9.56 0.23
CA PHE A 176 -17.97 -9.33 -0.86
C PHE A 176 -19.36 -9.04 -0.29
N ALA A 177 -19.97 -7.91 -0.68
CA ALA A 177 -21.35 -7.61 -0.34
C ALA A 177 -22.26 -8.73 -0.88
N LYS A 178 -22.90 -9.48 0.02
CA LYS A 178 -24.01 -10.36 -0.37
C LYS A 178 -25.11 -9.46 -0.91
N GLY A 179 -25.33 -9.52 -2.21
CA GLY A 179 -26.39 -8.77 -2.87
C GLY A 179 -27.72 -9.05 -2.18
N GLU A 180 -28.39 -7.97 -1.77
CA GLU A 180 -29.80 -8.01 -1.38
C GLU A 180 -30.61 -8.57 -2.56
N GLN A 181 -31.20 -9.75 -2.36
CA GLN A 181 -32.30 -10.21 -3.18
C GLN A 181 -33.55 -9.48 -2.70
N GLY A 182 -34.20 -8.75 -3.60
CA GLY A 182 -35.58 -8.29 -3.44
C GLY A 182 -36.58 -9.43 -3.55
#